data_AF-A0A9E5ETJ1-F1
#
_entry.id   AF-A0A9E5ETJ1-F1
#
_cell.length_a   1.000
_cell.length_b   1.000
_cell.length_c   1.000
_cell.angle_alpha   90.00
_cell.angle_beta   90.00
_cell.angle_gamma   90.00
#
_symmetry.space_group_name_H-M   'P 1'
#
loop_
_entity.id
_entity.type
_entity.pdbx_description
1 polymer ?
#
loop_
_entity_poly.entity_id
_entity_poly.type
_entity_poly.pdbx_seq_one_letter_code
_entity_poly.pdbx_strand_id
1 'polypeptide(L)' 'MDTQNSHRINKSILTVSSLLDLSDDKDFWLSKTPSERLQFVEILRQLNYGQTISTARLQRILTIAERTSS' A
#
# COMPACT_ATOMS: atom_id res chain seq x y z
N MET A 1 -11.31 -36.11 -1.96
CA MET A 1 -10.00 -35.44 -1.84
C MET A 1 -10.31 -34.02 -1.43
N ASP A 2 -10.25 -33.77 -0.12
CA ASP A 2 -10.97 -32.69 0.53
C ASP A 2 -10.16 -31.39 0.47
N THR A 3 -10.55 -30.48 -0.42
CA THR A 3 -9.89 -29.19 -0.67
C THR A 3 -10.36 -28.07 0.27
N GLN A 4 -10.68 -28.38 1.53
CA GLN A 4 -11.41 -27.45 2.42
C GLN A 4 -10.59 -26.78 3.53
N ASN A 5 -9.28 -26.51 3.35
CA ASN A 5 -8.55 -25.78 4.41
C ASN A 5 -7.35 -24.91 4.00
N SER A 6 -7.12 -24.65 2.70
CA SER A 6 -5.94 -23.91 2.23
C SER A 6 -5.96 -22.39 2.49
N HIS A 7 -7.03 -21.85 3.08
CA HIS A 7 -7.20 -20.40 3.29
C HIS A 7 -7.31 -20.00 4.78
N ARG A 8 -6.79 -20.84 5.67
CA ARG A 8 -6.90 -20.60 7.12
C ARG A 8 -5.87 -19.57 7.56
N ILE A 9 -6.33 -18.34 7.83
CA ILE A 9 -5.52 -17.26 8.38
C ILE A 9 -5.01 -17.66 9.77
N ASN A 10 -3.71 -17.46 10.02
CA ASN A 10 -3.19 -17.56 11.37
C ASN A 10 -3.71 -16.38 12.20
N LYS A 11 -4.63 -16.64 13.12
CA LYS A 11 -5.20 -15.60 13.99
C LYS A 11 -4.34 -15.31 15.23
N SER A 12 -3.31 -16.10 15.50
CA SER A 12 -2.44 -15.91 16.68
C SER A 12 -1.59 -14.64 16.60
N ILE A 13 -1.48 -14.05 15.43
CA ILE A 13 -0.73 -12.81 15.17
C ILE A 13 -1.62 -11.56 15.19
N LEU A 14 -2.93 -11.72 15.37
CA LEU A 14 -3.88 -10.60 15.43
C LEU A 14 -3.92 -10.05 16.85
N THR A 15 -3.80 -8.73 16.97
CA THR A 15 -3.92 -8.00 18.24
C THR A 15 -5.08 -7.01 18.13
N VAL A 16 -5.89 -6.88 19.18
CA VAL A 16 -6.98 -5.91 19.26
C VAL A 16 -6.57 -4.80 20.23
N SER A 17 -6.48 -3.57 19.74
CA SER A 17 -6.12 -2.36 20.50
C SER A 17 -7.25 -1.33 20.46
N SER A 18 -7.24 -0.36 21.39
CA SER A 18 -8.18 0.76 21.34
C SER A 18 -7.82 1.69 20.19
N LEU A 19 -8.83 2.27 19.53
CA LEU A 19 -8.62 3.29 18.50
C LEU A 19 -7.93 4.57 19.04
N LEU A 20 -8.03 4.80 20.35
CA LEU A 20 -7.45 5.96 21.02
C LEU A 20 -6.01 5.72 21.51
N ASP A 21 -5.54 4.47 21.46
CA ASP A 21 -4.16 4.15 21.86
C ASP A 21 -3.18 4.56 20.75
N LEU A 22 -1.91 4.70 21.13
CA LEU A 22 -0.83 4.90 20.15
C LEU A 22 -0.73 3.68 19.24
N SER A 23 -0.76 3.91 17.93
CA SER A 23 -0.61 2.85 16.93
C SER A 23 0.84 2.34 16.88
N ASP A 24 0.99 1.01 16.85
CA ASP A 24 2.24 0.29 16.63
C ASP A 24 2.58 0.11 15.14
N ASP A 25 1.74 0.63 14.22
CA ASP A 25 1.93 0.53 12.78
C ASP A 25 3.31 1.03 12.37
N LYS A 26 3.75 2.16 12.93
CA LYS A 26 5.04 2.77 12.58
C LYS A 26 6.21 1.83 12.90
N ASP A 27 6.19 1.21 14.07
CA ASP A 27 7.25 0.30 14.50
C ASP A 27 7.24 -0.98 13.66
N PHE A 28 6.05 -1.50 13.32
CA PHE A 28 5.90 -2.59 12.37
C PHE A 28 6.52 -2.25 11.02
N TRP A 29 6.19 -1.10 10.42
CA TRP A 29 6.73 -0.69 9.13
C TRP A 29 8.25 -0.52 9.18
N LEU A 30 8.80 0.05 10.26
CA LEU A 30 10.25 0.21 10.42
C LEU A 30 10.99 -1.12 10.65
N SER A 31 10.30 -2.16 11.14
CA SER A 31 10.88 -3.51 11.28
C SER A 31 11.12 -4.24 9.94
N LYS A 32 10.54 -3.75 8.84
CA LYS A 32 10.62 -4.38 7.50
C LYS A 32 11.72 -3.76 6.65
N THR A 33 12.31 -4.58 5.79
CA THR A 33 13.26 -4.10 4.78
C THR A 33 12.57 -3.15 3.79
N PRO A 34 13.31 -2.24 3.13
CA PRO A 34 12.74 -1.38 2.09
C PRO A 34 11.97 -2.15 1.00
N SER A 35 12.48 -3.30 0.57
CA SER A 35 11.85 -4.13 -0.47
C SER A 35 10.52 -4.74 0.00
N GLU A 36 10.46 -5.27 1.21
CA GLU A 36 9.22 -5.82 1.79
C GLU A 36 8.16 -4.73 1.96
N ARG A 37 8.56 -3.54 2.42
CA ARG A 37 7.63 -2.41 2.53
C ARG A 37 7.02 -2.05 1.18
N LEU A 38 7.83 -2.03 0.12
CA LEU A 38 7.33 -1.72 -1.22
C LEU A 38 6.31 -2.75 -1.70
N GLN A 39 6.54 -4.03 -1.43
CA GLN A 39 5.60 -5.11 -1.74
C GLN A 39 4.28 -4.96 -0.97
N PHE A 40 4.34 -4.68 0.33
CA PHE A 40 3.12 -4.47 1.12
C PHE A 40 2.34 -3.23 0.68
N VAL A 41 3.03 -2.14 0.34
CA VAL A 41 2.39 -0.93 -0.19
C VAL A 41 1.69 -1.22 -1.52
N GLU A 42 2.27 -2.05 -2.40
CA GLU A 42 1.61 -2.45 -3.66
C GLU A 42 0.32 -3.25 -3.39
N ILE A 43 0.34 -4.17 -2.42
CA ILE A 43 -0.87 -4.90 -2.01
C ILE A 43 -1.94 -3.92 -1.51
N LEU A 44 -1.57 -2.99 -0.62
CA LEU A 44 -2.49 -1.97 -0.11
C LEU A 44 -3.04 -1.08 -1.24
N ARG A 45 -2.20 -0.70 -2.21
CA ARG A 45 -2.60 0.09 -3.37
C ARG A 45 -3.66 -0.65 -4.20
N GLN A 46 -3.46 -1.94 -4.46
CA GLN A 46 -4.41 -2.76 -5.21
C GLN A 46 -5.74 -2.93 -4.45
N LEU A 47 -5.69 -3.12 -3.14
CA LEU A 47 -6.90 -3.25 -2.31
C LEU A 47 -7.73 -1.96 -2.26
N ASN A 48 -7.07 -0.81 -2.14
CA ASN A 48 -7.77 0.47 -1.98
C ASN A 48 -8.22 1.09 -3.32
N TYR A 49 -7.45 0.89 -4.40
CA TYR A 49 -7.68 1.59 -5.68
C TYR A 49 -7.96 0.65 -6.85
N GLY A 50 -7.94 -0.66 -6.64
CA GLY A 50 -8.05 -1.64 -7.70
C GLY A 50 -6.83 -1.69 -8.63
N GLN A 51 -6.80 -2.70 -9.49
CA GLN A 51 -5.68 -2.91 -10.41
C GLN A 51 -5.64 -1.86 -11.53
N THR A 52 -6.81 -1.37 -11.96
CA THR A 52 -6.99 -0.59 -13.19
C THR A 52 -6.94 0.92 -12.99
N ILE A 53 -7.43 1.47 -11.86
CA ILE A 53 -7.50 2.94 -11.67
C ILE A 53 -6.15 3.51 -11.27
N SER A 54 -5.39 2.81 -10.42
CA SER A 54 -4.12 3.33 -9.89
C SER A 54 -2.88 2.98 -10.74
N THR A 55 -3.03 2.19 -11.82
CA THR A 55 -1.98 1.97 -12.83
C THR A 55 -2.15 2.86 -14.06
N ALA A 56 -3.22 3.66 -14.14
CA ALA A 56 -3.35 4.69 -15.16
C ALA A 56 -2.11 5.60 -15.08
N ARG A 57 -1.30 5.56 -16.14
CA ARG A 57 -0.04 6.31 -16.23
C ARG A 57 -0.30 7.74 -15.79
N LEU A 58 0.43 8.22 -14.76
CA LEU A 58 0.36 9.62 -14.32
C LEU A 58 0.34 10.53 -15.53
N GLN A 59 -0.67 11.39 -15.63
CA GLN A 59 -0.78 12.32 -16.75
C GLN A 59 0.45 13.25 -16.71
N ARG A 60 1.35 13.08 -17.69
CA ARG A 60 2.52 13.94 -17.85
C ARG A 60 2.07 15.22 -18.51
N ILE A 61 1.86 16.26 -17.72
CA ILE A 61 1.65 17.63 -18.23
C ILE A 61 3.04 18.22 -18.48
N LEU A 62 3.40 18.41 -19.74
CA LEU A 62 4.57 19.19 -20.14
C LEU A 62 4.11 20.63 -20.37
N THR A 63 4.53 21.54 -19.49
CA THR A 63 4.28 22.98 -19.68
C THR A 63 5.54 23.62 -20.25
N ILE A 64 5.43 24.21 -21.45
CA ILE A 64 6.47 25.04 -22.06
C ILE A 64 6.11 26.50 -21.77
N ALA A 65 6.99 27.24 -21.12
CA ALA A 65 6.85 28.67 -20.93
C ALA A 65 7.77 29.41 -21.91
N GLU A 66 7.20 30.31 -22.73
CA GLU A 66 7.96 31.19 -23.61
C GLU A 66 8.03 32.59 -22.98
N ARG A 67 9.22 33.17 -22.96
CA ARG A 67 9.44 34.54 -22.46
C ARG A 67 9.45 35.50 -23.65
N THR A 68 8.42 36.32 -23.79
CA THR A 68 8.42 37.40 -24.78
C THR A 68 9.43 38.47 -24.35
N SER A 69 10.49 38.67 -25.14
CA SER A 69 11.41 39.79 -24.96
C SER A 69 10.77 41.08 -25.47
N SER A 70 10.68 42.09 -24.61
CA SER A 70 10.39 43.48 -24.99
C SER A 70 11.56 44.13 -25.72
#